data_AF-A0A923NGF0-F1
#
_entry.id   AF-A0A923NGF0-F1
#
_cell.length_a   1.000
_cell.length_b   1.000
_cell.length_c   1.000
_cell.angle_alpha   90.00
_cell.angle_beta   90.00
_cell.angle_gamma   90.00
#
_symmetry.space_group_name_H-M   'P 1'
#
loop_
_entity.id
_entity.type
_entity.pdbx_description
1 polymer ?
#
loop_
_entity_poly.entity_id
_entity_poly.type
_entity_poly.pdbx_seq_one_letter_code
_entity_poly.pdbx_strand_id
1 'polypeptide(L)'
;MGGFVFSIMFAFVMWMAAIAMAIMAVIAICALMNYIFESIFLYRVSQIRNYSHGFLAWIPFLNKLRLGQIAGKKNVGILLTILDIICTACFAEMCFGPQSMADTSLNSIISILWLVTFPIVFILNIYLSHRIMKKVMPRWADLLTLANVFTAGISRSIILFLLRNRKELLVPEPGPMIS
;
A
#
# COMPACT_ATOMS: atom_id res chain seq x y z
N MET A 1 33.07 -15.28 -35.93
CA MET A 1 31.62 -14.98 -35.97
C MET A 1 30.92 -15.11 -34.62
N GLY A 2 31.24 -16.09 -33.76
CA GLY A 2 30.56 -16.28 -32.45
C GLY A 2 30.67 -15.10 -31.45
N GLY A 3 31.80 -14.40 -31.39
CA GLY A 3 31.98 -13.26 -30.46
C GLY A 3 31.09 -12.04 -30.78
N PHE A 4 30.75 -11.82 -32.05
CA PHE A 4 29.84 -10.76 -32.47
C PHE A 4 28.40 -11.06 -32.05
N VAL A 5 27.95 -12.31 -32.22
CA VAL A 5 26.61 -12.77 -31.78
C VAL A 5 26.49 -12.69 -30.26
N PHE A 6 27.53 -13.11 -29.51
CA PHE A 6 27.56 -13.01 -28.05
C PHE A 6 27.46 -11.55 -27.57
N SER A 7 28.15 -10.62 -28.23
CA SER A 7 28.09 -9.19 -27.88
C SER A 7 26.68 -8.60 -28.08
N ILE A 8 25.99 -8.97 -29.16
CA ILE A 8 24.61 -8.53 -29.41
C ILE A 8 23.64 -9.10 -28.37
N MET A 9 23.77 -10.40 -28.04
CA MET A 9 22.93 -11.02 -27.01
C MET A 9 23.14 -10.40 -25.63
N PHE A 10 24.40 -10.13 -25.26
CA PHE A 10 24.73 -9.47 -24.00
C PHE A 10 24.18 -8.03 -23.95
N ALA A 11 24.31 -7.28 -25.04
CA ALA A 11 23.76 -5.92 -25.14
C ALA A 11 22.23 -5.92 -24.99
N PHE A 12 21.52 -6.88 -25.60
CA PHE A 12 20.08 -7.04 -25.46
C PHE A 12 19.65 -7.34 -24.02
N VAL A 13 20.36 -8.27 -23.34
CA VAL A 13 20.08 -8.60 -21.93
C VAL A 13 20.29 -7.39 -21.02
N MET A 14 21.38 -6.63 -21.22
CA MET A 14 21.64 -5.41 -20.46
C MET A 14 20.57 -4.35 -20.68
N TRP A 15 20.06 -4.20 -21.91
CA TRP A 15 18.96 -3.30 -22.22
C TRP A 15 17.65 -3.68 -21.51
N MET A 16 17.31 -4.98 -21.53
CA MET A 16 16.15 -5.51 -20.81
C MET A 16 16.28 -5.29 -19.29
N ALA A 17 17.47 -5.51 -18.73
CA ALA A 17 17.75 -5.25 -17.31
C ALA A 17 17.62 -3.75 -16.96
N ALA A 18 18.10 -2.85 -17.82
CA ALA A 18 17.97 -1.41 -17.62
C ALA A 18 16.50 -0.96 -17.62
N ILE A 19 15.68 -1.50 -18.54
CA ILE A 19 14.23 -1.26 -18.56
C ILE A 19 13.58 -1.77 -17.27
N ALA A 20 13.93 -2.98 -16.82
CA ALA A 20 13.39 -3.55 -15.59
C ALA A 20 13.73 -2.69 -14.35
N MET A 21 14.97 -2.21 -14.25
CA MET A 21 15.38 -1.29 -13.18
C MET A 21 14.62 0.04 -13.24
N ALA A 22 14.40 0.60 -14.43
CA ALA A 22 13.62 1.82 -14.59
C ALA A 22 12.16 1.63 -14.15
N ILE A 23 11.53 0.50 -14.50
CA ILE A 23 10.17 0.15 -14.04
C ILE A 23 10.12 0.04 -12.52
N MET A 24 11.08 -0.66 -11.90
CA MET A 24 11.17 -0.79 -10.45
C MET A 24 11.35 0.57 -9.76
N ALA A 25 12.16 1.47 -10.33
CA ALA A 25 12.34 2.83 -9.82
C ALA A 25 11.02 3.63 -9.88
N VAL A 26 10.27 3.55 -10.98
CA VAL A 26 8.96 4.20 -11.11
C VAL A 26 7.97 3.65 -10.07
N ILE A 27 7.92 2.33 -9.88
CA ILE A 27 7.07 1.70 -8.85
C ILE A 27 7.45 2.20 -7.46
N ALA A 28 8.75 2.31 -7.14
CA ALA A 28 9.22 2.81 -5.86
C ALA A 28 8.82 4.29 -5.63
N ILE A 29 8.93 5.14 -6.66
CA ILE A 29 8.49 6.54 -6.59
C ILE A 29 6.97 6.63 -6.36
N CYS A 30 6.18 5.84 -7.10
CA CYS A 30 4.73 5.77 -6.91
C CYS A 30 4.35 5.30 -5.50
N ALA A 31 5.05 4.29 -4.96
CA ALA A 31 4.84 3.82 -3.59
C ALA A 31 5.15 4.92 -2.56
N LEU A 32 6.23 5.67 -2.76
CA LEU A 32 6.60 6.81 -1.90
C LEU A 32 5.54 7.92 -1.96
N MET A 33 5.06 8.28 -3.15
CA MET A 33 3.99 9.27 -3.31
C MET A 33 2.70 8.84 -2.62
N ASN A 34 2.31 7.57 -2.80
CA ASN A 34 1.13 7.00 -2.14
C ASN A 34 1.23 7.10 -0.63
N TYR A 35 2.41 6.79 -0.08
CA TYR A 35 2.69 6.90 1.33
C TYR A 35 2.61 8.35 1.84
N ILE A 36 3.23 9.30 1.13
CA ILE A 36 3.22 10.72 1.51
C ILE A 36 1.78 11.26 1.53
N PHE A 37 1.01 10.99 0.49
CA PHE A 37 -0.39 11.46 0.39
C PHE A 37 -1.28 10.87 1.46
N GLU A 38 -1.14 9.58 1.75
CA GLU A 38 -1.91 8.90 2.80
C GLU A 38 -1.53 9.43 4.20
N SER A 39 -0.25 9.70 4.44
CA SER A 39 0.24 10.26 5.70
C SER A 39 -0.25 11.69 5.93
N ILE A 40 -0.23 12.54 4.89
CA ILE A 40 -0.77 13.90 4.96
C ILE A 40 -2.28 13.89 5.21
N PHE A 41 -3.03 12.99 4.56
CA PHE A 41 -4.46 12.80 4.81
C PHE A 41 -4.72 12.52 6.28
N LEU A 42 -4.03 11.53 6.84
CA LEU A 42 -4.20 11.15 8.23
C LEU A 42 -3.77 12.22 9.23
N TYR A 43 -2.69 12.94 8.96
CA TYR A 43 -2.22 14.02 9.81
C TYR A 43 -3.30 15.11 9.94
N ARG A 44 -3.89 15.52 8.81
CA ARG A 44 -5.01 16.47 8.74
C ARG A 44 -6.23 15.96 9.52
N VAL A 45 -6.65 14.72 9.27
CA VAL A 45 -7.82 14.14 9.96
C VAL A 45 -7.57 14.02 11.47
N SER A 46 -6.34 13.68 11.87
CA SER A 46 -5.94 13.58 13.28
C SER A 46 -5.97 14.93 14.00
N GLN A 47 -5.56 16.01 13.33
CA GLN A 47 -5.61 17.36 13.91
C GLN A 47 -7.05 17.83 14.10
N ILE A 48 -7.94 17.57 13.15
CA ILE A 48 -9.34 18.02 13.26
C ILE A 48 -10.12 17.21 14.32
N ARG A 49 -9.69 15.98 14.59
CA ARG A 49 -10.28 15.11 15.64
C ARG A 49 -9.65 15.28 17.03
N ASN A 50 -8.74 16.24 17.23
CA ASN A 50 -8.05 16.51 18.50
C ASN A 50 -7.36 15.27 19.13
N TYR A 51 -6.82 14.37 18.31
CA TYR A 51 -6.03 13.25 18.83
C TYR A 51 -4.62 13.74 19.25
N SER A 52 -4.21 13.43 20.49
CA SER A 52 -2.97 13.93 21.12
C SER A 52 -1.67 13.62 20.36
N HIS A 53 -1.69 12.66 19.44
CA HIS A 53 -0.49 12.16 18.76
C HIS A 53 -0.65 12.18 17.24
N GLY A 54 -0.80 13.36 16.62
CA GLY A 54 -0.87 13.52 15.17
C GLY A 54 0.36 13.01 14.41
N PHE A 55 1.53 13.04 15.06
CA PHE A 55 2.80 12.59 14.48
C PHE A 55 2.85 11.09 14.14
N LEU A 56 2.05 10.25 14.82
CA LEU A 56 1.99 8.81 14.54
C LEU A 56 1.41 8.48 13.14
N ALA A 57 0.78 9.44 12.46
CA ALA A 57 0.35 9.29 11.08
C ALA A 57 1.51 9.17 10.07
N TRP A 58 2.72 9.61 10.47
CA TRP A 58 3.95 9.55 9.68
C TRP A 58 4.74 8.26 9.87
N ILE A 59 4.20 7.27 10.61
CA ILE A 59 4.83 5.96 10.74
C ILE A 59 4.08 5.00 9.80
N PRO A 60 4.74 4.37 8.80
CA PRO A 60 4.09 3.59 7.74
C PRO A 60 3.07 2.56 8.23
N PHE A 61 3.41 1.82 9.29
CA PHE A 61 2.56 0.78 9.84
C PHE A 61 1.45 1.35 10.75
N LEU A 62 1.68 2.46 11.46
CA LEU A 62 0.66 3.07 12.31
C LEU A 62 -0.36 3.88 11.51
N ASN A 63 0.03 4.36 10.32
CA ASN A 63 -0.86 4.99 9.35
C ASN A 63 -2.01 4.04 8.97
N LYS A 64 -1.68 2.79 8.60
CA LYS A 64 -2.68 1.77 8.23
C LYS A 64 -3.64 1.39 9.37
N LEU A 65 -3.16 1.38 10.62
CA LEU A 65 -4.03 1.17 11.80
C LEU A 65 -5.09 2.27 11.94
N ARG A 66 -4.69 3.53 11.76
CA ARG A 66 -5.57 4.69 11.89
C ARG A 66 -6.60 4.78 10.78
N LEU A 67 -6.24 4.39 9.56
CA LEU A 67 -7.20 4.26 8.47
C LEU A 67 -8.32 3.28 8.83
N GLY A 68 -7.99 2.16 9.49
CA GLY A 68 -8.98 1.22 10.01
C GLY A 68 -9.93 1.82 11.04
N GLN A 69 -9.41 2.68 11.91
CA GLN A 69 -10.20 3.40 12.91
C GLN A 69 -11.13 4.43 12.26
N ILE A 70 -10.64 5.21 11.28
CA ILE A 70 -11.46 6.20 10.54
C ILE A 70 -12.53 5.50 9.70
N ALA A 71 -12.20 4.36 9.10
CA ALA A 71 -13.17 3.55 8.38
C ALA A 71 -14.25 2.98 9.31
N GLY A 72 -14.02 2.88 10.62
CA GLY A 72 -14.95 2.34 11.62
C GLY A 72 -14.83 0.82 11.82
N LYS A 73 -13.71 0.19 11.43
CA LYS A 73 -13.41 -1.24 11.67
C LYS A 73 -11.97 -1.36 12.14
N LYS A 74 -11.75 -1.12 13.43
CA LYS A 74 -10.44 -1.24 14.09
C LYS A 74 -9.76 -2.58 13.81
N ASN A 75 -10.52 -3.69 13.85
CA ASN A 75 -10.00 -5.04 13.64
C ASN A 75 -9.44 -5.24 12.22
N VAL A 76 -10.10 -4.67 11.20
CA VAL A 76 -9.65 -4.75 9.80
C VAL A 76 -8.38 -3.92 9.60
N GLY A 77 -8.28 -2.76 10.27
CA GLY A 77 -7.04 -1.97 10.30
C GLY A 77 -5.87 -2.75 10.91
N ILE A 78 -6.07 -3.39 12.06
CA ILE A 78 -5.03 -4.21 12.73
C ILE A 78 -4.59 -5.36 11.82
N LEU A 79 -5.54 -6.11 11.27
CA LEU A 79 -5.26 -7.21 10.35
C LEU A 79 -4.45 -6.74 9.15
N LEU A 80 -4.84 -5.62 8.53
CA LEU A 80 -4.14 -5.04 7.39
C LEU A 80 -2.69 -4.70 7.75
N THR A 81 -2.44 -4.17 8.94
CA THR A 81 -1.08 -3.76 9.34
C THR A 81 -0.16 -4.94 9.59
N ILE A 82 -0.68 -6.01 10.19
CA ILE A 82 0.09 -7.24 10.41
C ILE A 82 0.43 -7.89 9.06
N LEU A 83 -0.57 -8.03 8.18
CA LEU A 83 -0.36 -8.59 6.84
C LEU A 83 0.61 -7.76 6.01
N ASP A 84 0.56 -6.43 6.12
CA ASP A 84 1.45 -5.53 5.41
C ASP A 84 2.90 -5.60 5.91
N ILE A 85 3.11 -5.73 7.22
CA ILE A 85 4.44 -5.98 7.80
C ILE A 85 5.00 -7.30 7.29
N ILE A 86 4.21 -8.37 7.30
CA ILE A 86 4.61 -9.69 6.80
C ILE A 86 4.95 -9.61 5.30
N CYS A 87 4.10 -8.96 4.51
CA CYS A 87 4.31 -8.80 3.06
C CYS A 87 5.57 -7.97 2.76
N THR A 88 5.80 -6.88 3.50
CA THR A 88 7.00 -6.04 3.34
C THR A 88 8.26 -6.78 3.76
N ALA A 89 8.22 -7.54 4.86
CA ALA A 89 9.34 -8.37 5.31
C ALA A 89 9.68 -9.46 4.28
N CYS A 90 8.68 -10.19 3.77
CA CYS A 90 8.89 -11.19 2.72
C CYS A 90 9.50 -10.57 1.45
N PHE A 91 9.03 -9.37 1.05
CA PHE A 91 9.58 -8.66 -0.10
C PHE A 91 11.03 -8.20 0.12
N ALA A 92 11.35 -7.71 1.32
CA ALA A 92 12.71 -7.29 1.66
C ALA A 92 13.69 -8.47 1.64
N GLU A 93 13.29 -9.63 2.16
CA GLU A 93 14.07 -10.87 2.09
C GLU A 93 14.28 -11.31 0.63
N MET A 94 13.27 -11.19 -0.24
CA MET A 94 13.43 -11.50 -1.67
C MET A 94 14.38 -10.54 -2.41
N CYS A 95 14.40 -9.26 -2.03
CA CYS A 95 15.20 -8.23 -2.71
C CYS A 95 16.64 -8.13 -2.20
N PHE A 96 16.85 -8.25 -0.88
CA PHE A 96 18.12 -7.99 -0.20
C PHE A 96 18.66 -9.20 0.58
N GLY A 97 17.89 -10.30 0.64
CA GLY A 97 18.32 -11.49 1.34
C GLY A 97 19.61 -12.06 0.77
N PRO A 98 20.46 -12.70 1.60
CA PRO A 98 21.70 -13.30 1.15
C PRO A 98 21.40 -14.43 0.17
N GLN A 99 21.50 -14.15 -1.14
CA GLN A 99 21.33 -15.10 -2.25
C GLN A 99 22.27 -16.33 -2.14
N SER A 100 23.25 -16.28 -1.25
CA SER A 100 24.28 -17.30 -1.02
C SER A 100 23.99 -18.26 0.14
N MET A 101 22.98 -18.03 1.00
CA MET A 101 22.85 -18.77 2.28
C MET A 101 21.45 -19.34 2.58
N ALA A 102 20.45 -19.09 1.74
CA ALA A 102 19.12 -19.67 1.92
C ALA A 102 19.01 -20.97 1.11
N ASP A 103 18.69 -22.08 1.78
CA ASP A 103 18.21 -23.29 1.11
C ASP A 103 17.17 -22.88 0.05
N THR A 104 17.35 -23.35 -1.19
CA THR A 104 16.47 -23.01 -2.34
C THR A 104 14.98 -23.25 -2.02
N SER A 105 14.69 -24.16 -1.09
CA SER A 105 13.35 -24.45 -0.55
C SER A 105 12.77 -23.29 0.27
N LEU A 106 13.53 -22.65 1.16
CA LEU A 106 13.07 -21.54 2.00
C LEU A 106 12.73 -20.30 1.17
N ASN A 107 13.58 -19.96 0.21
CA ASN A 107 13.31 -18.83 -0.69
C ASN A 107 12.03 -19.05 -1.54
N SER A 108 11.81 -20.29 -1.97
CA SER A 108 10.59 -20.67 -2.69
C SER A 108 9.34 -20.52 -1.81
N ILE A 109 9.42 -20.93 -0.53
CA ILE A 109 8.31 -20.78 0.43
C ILE A 109 8.01 -19.29 0.70
N ILE A 110 9.03 -18.47 0.92
CA ILE A 110 8.88 -17.01 1.14
C ILE A 110 8.22 -16.35 -0.08
N SER A 111 8.63 -16.75 -1.29
CA SER A 111 8.05 -16.26 -2.55
C SER A 111 6.58 -16.61 -2.68
N ILE A 112 6.19 -17.86 -2.37
CA ILE A 112 4.79 -18.29 -2.37
C ILE A 112 3.98 -17.53 -1.32
N LEU A 113 4.54 -17.36 -0.11
CA LEU A 113 3.88 -16.62 0.96
C LEU A 113 3.63 -15.15 0.57
N TRP A 114 4.60 -14.50 -0.07
CA TRP A 114 4.44 -13.15 -0.61
C TRP A 114 3.33 -13.10 -1.67
N LEU A 115 3.32 -14.06 -2.59
CA LEU A 115 2.34 -14.14 -3.68
C LEU A 115 0.89 -14.32 -3.18
N VAL A 116 0.70 -14.99 -2.05
CA VAL A 116 -0.63 -15.14 -1.41
C VAL A 116 -1.01 -13.91 -0.57
N THR A 117 -0.06 -13.34 0.17
CA THR A 117 -0.34 -12.22 1.10
C THR A 117 -0.57 -10.89 0.37
N PHE A 118 0.19 -10.62 -0.71
CA PHE A 118 0.06 -9.41 -1.51
C PHE A 118 -1.37 -9.12 -2.03
N PRO A 119 -2.06 -10.07 -2.71
CA PRO A 119 -3.43 -9.83 -3.19
C PRO A 119 -4.43 -9.65 -2.04
N ILE A 120 -4.24 -10.33 -0.90
CA ILE A 120 -5.09 -10.15 0.28
C ILE A 120 -4.95 -8.72 0.83
N VAL A 121 -3.72 -8.24 0.97
CA VAL A 121 -3.43 -6.85 1.39
C VAL A 121 -4.05 -5.85 0.41
N PHE A 122 -3.95 -6.12 -0.90
CA PHE A 122 -4.54 -5.29 -1.94
C PHE A 122 -6.07 -5.20 -1.84
N ILE A 123 -6.75 -6.34 -1.66
CA ILE A 123 -8.22 -6.39 -1.51
C ILE A 123 -8.67 -5.66 -0.25
N LEU A 124 -8.02 -5.90 0.89
CA LEU A 124 -8.33 -5.22 2.16
C LEU A 124 -8.14 -3.70 2.02
N ASN A 125 -7.10 -3.29 1.30
CA ASN A 125 -6.83 -1.91 1.00
C ASN A 125 -7.95 -1.26 0.15
N ILE A 126 -8.45 -1.96 -0.87
CA ILE A 126 -9.58 -1.49 -1.67
C ILE A 126 -10.84 -1.39 -0.81
N TYR A 127 -11.15 -2.42 -0.04
CA TYR A 127 -12.33 -2.48 0.82
C TYR A 127 -12.38 -1.30 1.81
N LEU A 128 -11.27 -1.03 2.48
CA LEU A 128 -11.18 0.04 3.47
C LEU A 128 -11.38 1.42 2.83
N SER A 129 -10.74 1.64 1.68
CA SER A 129 -10.88 2.88 0.91
C SER A 129 -12.31 3.05 0.40
N HIS A 130 -12.93 2.01 -0.15
CA HIS A 130 -14.31 2.05 -0.62
C HIS A 130 -15.28 2.42 0.50
N ARG A 131 -15.11 1.86 1.72
CA ARG A 131 -15.96 2.24 2.86
C ARG A 131 -15.81 3.71 3.22
N ILE A 132 -14.60 4.25 3.20
CA ILE A 132 -14.36 5.69 3.44
C ILE A 132 -15.00 6.53 2.32
N MET A 133 -14.82 6.14 1.06
CA MET A 133 -15.39 6.85 -0.09
C MET A 133 -16.92 6.82 -0.10
N LYS A 134 -17.54 5.68 0.22
CA LYS A 134 -19.00 5.55 0.31
C LYS A 134 -19.60 6.44 1.39
N LYS A 135 -18.86 6.69 2.49
CA LYS A 135 -19.26 7.64 3.53
C LYS A 135 -19.21 9.09 3.05
N VAL A 136 -18.20 9.46 2.26
CA VAL A 136 -17.96 10.86 1.89
C VAL A 136 -18.60 11.27 0.54
N MET A 137 -18.74 10.32 -0.38
CA MET A 137 -19.29 10.54 -1.74
C MET A 137 -19.95 9.25 -2.27
N PRO A 138 -21.16 8.89 -1.81
CA PRO A 138 -21.82 7.63 -2.18
C PRO A 138 -22.07 7.49 -3.69
N ARG A 139 -22.28 8.58 -4.42
CA ARG A 139 -22.52 8.56 -5.88
C ARG A 139 -21.30 8.21 -6.72
N TRP A 140 -20.10 8.52 -6.24
CA TRP A 140 -18.85 8.32 -6.99
C TRP A 140 -18.00 7.17 -6.44
N ALA A 141 -18.39 6.58 -5.31
CA ALA A 141 -17.61 5.57 -4.60
C ALA A 141 -17.29 4.35 -5.46
N ASP A 142 -18.24 3.87 -6.27
CA ASP A 142 -18.04 2.68 -7.11
C ASP A 142 -17.08 2.96 -8.27
N LEU A 143 -17.22 4.12 -8.92
CA LEU A 143 -16.34 4.55 -10.02
C LEU A 143 -14.90 4.79 -9.53
N LEU A 144 -14.75 5.36 -8.34
CA LEU A 144 -13.44 5.59 -7.72
C LEU A 144 -12.78 4.28 -7.27
N THR A 145 -13.55 3.31 -6.77
CA THR A 145 -13.04 1.96 -6.47
C THR A 145 -12.57 1.27 -7.74
N LEU A 146 -13.33 1.36 -8.83
CA LEU A 146 -12.97 0.79 -10.12
C LEU A 146 -11.67 1.42 -10.64
N ALA A 147 -11.56 2.75 -10.59
CA ALA A 147 -10.33 3.45 -10.94
C ALA A 147 -9.14 3.03 -10.07
N ASN A 148 -9.36 2.69 -8.80
CA ASN A 148 -8.33 2.18 -7.91
C ASN A 148 -7.85 0.77 -8.26
N VAL A 149 -8.75 -0.10 -8.70
CA VAL A 149 -8.39 -1.44 -9.22
C VAL A 149 -7.54 -1.29 -10.49
N PHE A 150 -7.95 -0.42 -11.42
CA PHE A 150 -7.22 -0.20 -12.67
C PHE A 150 -5.84 0.43 -12.48
N THR A 151 -5.68 1.30 -11.47
CA THR A 151 -4.40 1.96 -11.18
C THR A 151 -3.54 1.18 -10.18
N ALA A 152 -3.86 -0.09 -9.93
CA ALA A 152 -3.15 -0.97 -9.00
C ALA A 152 -2.93 -0.33 -7.61
N GLY A 153 -3.91 0.45 -7.12
CA GLY A 153 -3.86 1.05 -5.78
C GLY A 153 -3.32 2.48 -5.70
N ILE A 154 -2.81 3.06 -6.79
CA ILE A 154 -2.23 4.43 -6.78
C ILE A 154 -3.32 5.50 -6.60
N SER A 155 -4.47 5.35 -7.27
CA SER A 155 -5.50 6.39 -7.23
C SER A 155 -6.09 6.57 -5.83
N ARG A 156 -6.14 5.51 -5.00
CA ARG A 156 -6.62 5.58 -3.62
C ARG A 156 -5.95 6.69 -2.82
N SER A 157 -4.62 6.77 -2.82
CA SER A 157 -3.91 7.73 -1.98
C SER A 157 -4.20 9.17 -2.40
N ILE A 158 -4.31 9.41 -3.72
CA ILE A 158 -4.71 10.70 -4.28
C ILE A 158 -6.14 11.05 -3.88
N ILE A 159 -7.07 10.10 -3.99
CA ILE A 159 -8.48 10.29 -3.62
C ILE A 159 -8.61 10.62 -2.13
N LEU A 160 -7.96 9.83 -1.26
CA LEU A 160 -7.96 10.09 0.17
C LEU A 160 -7.39 11.47 0.49
N PHE A 161 -6.28 11.86 -0.14
CA PHE A 161 -5.72 13.19 0.01
C PHE A 161 -6.68 14.31 -0.41
N LEU A 162 -7.40 14.17 -1.52
CA LEU A 162 -8.42 15.14 -1.94
C LEU A 162 -9.60 15.21 -0.97
N LEU A 163 -9.97 14.08 -0.36
CA LEU A 163 -11.06 14.00 0.61
C LEU A 163 -10.71 14.59 1.98
N ARG A 164 -9.44 14.88 2.28
CA ARG A 164 -8.94 15.28 3.62
C ARG A 164 -9.65 16.45 4.29
N ASN A 165 -10.32 17.34 3.52
CA ASN A 165 -10.99 18.53 4.04
C ASN A 165 -12.50 18.33 4.29
N ARG A 166 -13.05 17.15 4.00
CA ARG A 166 -14.49 16.94 4.02
C ARG A 166 -14.99 16.77 5.45
N LYS A 167 -16.04 17.53 5.80
CA LYS A 167 -16.64 17.55 7.15
C LYS A 167 -17.23 16.19 7.56
N GLU A 168 -17.64 15.38 6.60
CA GLU A 168 -18.19 14.04 6.81
C GLU A 168 -17.17 13.05 7.40
N LEU A 169 -15.86 13.30 7.23
CA LEU A 169 -14.80 12.54 7.89
C LEU A 169 -14.66 12.88 9.38
N LEU A 170 -15.23 14.02 9.82
CA LEU A 170 -15.07 14.57 11.17
C LEU A 170 -16.10 14.01 12.15
N VAL A 171 -17.22 13.49 11.66
CA VAL A 171 -18.21 12.79 12.48
C VAL A 171 -17.64 11.42 12.86
N PRO A 172 -17.35 11.14 14.14
CA PRO A 172 -17.01 9.79 14.56
C PRO A 172 -18.22 8.90 14.24
N GLU A 173 -18.01 7.67 13.76
CA GLU A 173 -19.11 6.70 13.92
C GLU A 173 -19.45 6.67 15.42
N PRO A 174 -20.74 6.71 15.81
CA PRO A 174 -21.09 6.46 17.20
C PRO A 174 -20.43 5.13 17.55
N GLY A 175 -19.44 5.19 18.44
CA GLY A 175 -18.76 3.99 18.90
C GLY A 175 -19.80 3.03 19.44
N PRO A 176 -19.55 1.70 19.42
CA PRO A 176 -20.38 0.82 20.22
C PRO A 176 -20.37 1.40 21.65
N MET A 177 -21.54 1.76 22.16
CA MET A 177 -21.69 2.06 23.58
C MET A 177 -21.27 0.79 24.30
N ILE A 178 -20.04 0.79 24.81
CA ILE A 178 -19.60 -0.20 25.78
C ILE A 178 -20.32 0.21 27.07
N SER A 179 -21.52 -0.34 27.26
CA SER A 179 -22.13 -0.55 28.57
C SER A 179 -21.55 -1.82 29.17
#